data_AF-A0A7C2R614-F1
#
_entry.id   AF-A0A7C2R614-F1
#
_cell.length_a   1.000
_cell.length_b   1.000
_cell.length_c   1.000
_cell.angle_alpha   90.00
_cell.angle_beta   90.00
_cell.angle_gamma   90.00
#
_symmetry.space_group_name_H-M   'P 1'
#
loop_
_entity.id
_entity.type
_entity.pdbx_description
1 polymer ?
#
loop_
_entity_poly.entity_id
_entity_poly.type
_entity_poly.pdbx_seq_one_letter_code
_entity_poly.pdbx_strand_id
1 'polypeptide(L)'
;MKTVHIQLSAVTRRLRRVLLCAGIFTAFSANAQQVPGNFRNPVLPGFYPDPSVCRVGDDYYLVNSSFEWFPGLPVHHSRDLVNWELIGYGITRPGQVDLP
;
A
#
# COMPACT_ATOMS: atom_id res chain seq x y z
N MET A 1 -0.55 20.95 52.13
CA MET A 1 -0.51 19.62 51.46
C MET A 1 -1.35 19.49 50.18
N LYS A 2 -2.40 20.29 49.93
CA LYS A 2 -3.25 20.14 48.71
C LYS A 2 -2.57 20.56 47.39
N THR A 3 -1.66 21.54 47.44
CA THR A 3 -1.01 22.13 46.25
C THR A 3 -0.04 21.18 45.53
N VAL A 4 0.67 20.33 46.27
CA VAL A 4 1.63 19.34 45.72
C VAL A 4 0.90 18.22 44.97
N HIS A 5 -0.26 17.79 45.48
CA HIS A 5 -1.06 16.72 44.91
C HIS A 5 -1.67 17.10 43.55
N ILE A 6 -2.02 18.37 43.36
CA ILE A 6 -2.57 18.91 42.11
C ILE A 6 -1.48 18.99 41.04
N GLN A 7 -0.28 19.46 41.40
CA GLN A 7 0.88 19.54 40.50
C GLN A 7 1.30 18.15 39.98
N LEU A 8 1.37 17.14 40.86
CA LEU A 8 1.69 15.77 40.45
C LEU A 8 0.68 15.20 39.43
N SER A 9 -0.61 15.50 39.59
CA SER A 9 -1.69 15.06 38.69
C SER A 9 -1.72 15.76 37.33
N ALA A 10 -1.18 16.99 37.27
CA ALA A 10 -1.06 17.76 36.05
C ALA A 10 0.15 17.30 35.22
N VAL A 11 1.26 17.00 35.89
CA VAL A 11 2.47 16.44 35.27
C VAL A 11 2.21 15.04 34.69
N THR A 12 1.53 14.16 35.43
CA THR A 12 1.16 12.82 34.91
C THR A 12 0.20 12.90 33.71
N ARG A 13 -0.71 13.89 33.66
CA ARG A 13 -1.59 14.11 32.50
C ARG A 13 -0.86 14.67 31.29
N ARG A 14 0.11 15.58 31.48
CA ARG A 14 0.97 16.07 30.39
C ARG A 14 1.86 14.96 29.84
N LEU A 15 2.46 14.15 30.71
CA LEU A 15 3.32 13.03 30.32
C LEU A 15 2.52 11.94 29.55
N ARG A 16 1.31 11.60 30.02
CA ARG A 16 0.41 10.68 29.30
C ARG A 16 0.04 11.19 27.91
N ARG A 17 -0.22 12.49 27.73
CA ARG A 17 -0.55 13.08 26.43
C ARG A 17 0.63 13.08 25.48
N VAL A 18 1.83 13.39 25.95
CA VAL A 18 3.06 13.34 25.14
C VAL A 18 3.39 11.91 24.72
N LEU A 19 3.28 10.95 25.64
CA LEU A 19 3.49 9.53 25.33
C LEU A 19 2.45 8.97 24.35
N LEU A 20 1.19 9.39 24.45
CA LEU A 20 0.14 9.01 23.51
C LEU A 20 0.43 9.55 22.09
N CYS A 21 0.80 10.83 21.95
CA CYS A 21 1.15 11.41 20.66
C CYS A 21 2.41 10.79 20.05
N ALA A 22 3.44 10.52 20.86
CA ALA A 22 4.66 9.86 20.42
C ALA A 22 4.40 8.43 19.91
N GLY A 23 3.54 7.67 20.61
CA GLY A 23 3.13 6.33 20.18
C GLY A 23 2.31 6.34 18.88
N ILE A 24 1.50 7.37 18.64
CA ILE A 24 0.76 7.53 17.38
C ILE A 24 1.72 7.86 16.22
N PHE A 25 2.72 8.70 16.45
CA PHE A 25 3.67 9.11 15.42
C PHE A 25 4.58 7.96 14.96
N THR A 26 5.06 7.12 15.90
CA THR A 26 5.88 5.94 15.54
C THR A 26 5.08 4.86 14.80
N ALA A 27 3.80 4.67 15.15
CA ALA A 27 2.94 3.71 14.46
C ALA A 27 2.65 4.10 13.00
N PHE A 28 2.65 5.40 12.69
CA PHE A 28 2.41 5.88 11.33
C PHE A 28 3.60 5.59 10.39
N SER A 29 4.84 5.83 10.83
CA SER A 29 6.04 5.56 10.01
C SER A 29 6.28 4.08 9.73
N ALA A 30 5.71 3.17 10.53
CA ALA A 30 5.88 1.73 10.35
C ALA A 30 5.14 1.15 9.14
N ASN A 31 4.21 1.90 8.52
CA ASN A 31 3.41 1.41 7.38
C ASN A 31 4.04 1.71 5.99
N ALA A 32 5.28 2.19 5.93
CA ALA A 32 5.97 2.39 4.67
C ALA A 32 6.54 1.06 4.15
N GLN A 33 5.97 0.54 3.06
CA GLN A 33 6.47 -0.63 2.33
C GLN A 33 7.93 -0.39 1.93
N GLN A 34 8.85 -1.19 2.47
CA GLN A 34 10.29 -1.09 2.17
C GLN A 34 10.64 -1.93 0.95
N VAL A 35 11.56 -1.44 0.11
CA VAL A 35 12.12 -2.25 -0.98
C VAL A 35 12.98 -3.37 -0.38
N PRO A 36 12.69 -4.65 -0.63
CA PRO A 36 13.52 -5.75 -0.14
C PRO A 36 14.94 -5.65 -0.69
N GLY A 37 15.96 -5.88 0.16
CA GLY A 37 17.36 -5.91 -0.29
C GLY A 37 17.68 -7.08 -1.23
N ASN A 38 16.83 -8.11 -1.26
CA ASN A 38 16.85 -9.20 -2.22
C ASN A 38 15.41 -9.67 -2.49
N PHE A 39 15.13 -10.15 -3.70
CA PHE A 39 13.83 -10.71 -4.07
C PHE A 39 14.00 -11.93 -4.97
N ARG A 40 12.93 -12.72 -5.13
CA ARG A 40 12.92 -13.92 -5.95
C ARG A 40 11.99 -13.73 -7.15
N ASN A 41 12.50 -14.05 -8.34
CA ASN A 41 11.71 -14.07 -9.55
C ASN A 41 10.89 -15.38 -9.72
N PRO A 42 9.77 -15.32 -10.44
CA PRO A 42 9.12 -14.10 -10.96
C PRO A 42 8.41 -13.30 -9.85
N VAL A 43 8.45 -11.96 -9.92
CA VAL A 43 7.75 -11.06 -8.97
C VAL A 43 6.23 -11.18 -9.04
N LEU A 44 5.70 -11.60 -10.19
CA LEU A 44 4.28 -11.86 -10.40
C LEU A 44 4.14 -13.19 -11.17
N PRO A 45 4.02 -14.34 -10.47
CA PRO A 45 3.89 -15.65 -11.10
C PRO A 45 2.49 -15.88 -11.69
N GLY A 46 2.40 -16.77 -12.69
CA GLY A 46 1.14 -17.18 -13.31
C GLY A 46 0.96 -16.60 -14.72
N PHE A 47 -0.28 -16.41 -15.14
CA PHE A 47 -0.64 -15.91 -16.46
C PHE A 47 -0.64 -14.38 -16.50
N TYR A 48 0.57 -13.80 -16.48
CA TYR A 48 0.79 -12.36 -16.53
C TYR A 48 1.81 -11.98 -17.62
N PRO A 49 1.45 -12.16 -18.91
CA PRO A 49 2.32 -11.82 -20.04
C PRO A 49 2.37 -10.31 -20.30
N ASP A 50 3.35 -9.89 -21.11
CA ASP A 50 3.51 -8.52 -21.61
C ASP A 50 3.40 -7.41 -20.55
N PRO A 51 4.20 -7.45 -19.47
CA PRO A 51 4.12 -6.46 -18.41
C PRO A 51 4.46 -5.05 -18.93
N SER A 52 3.56 -4.09 -18.68
CA SER A 52 3.81 -2.66 -18.86
C SER A 52 3.62 -1.95 -17.53
N VAL A 53 4.56 -1.09 -17.14
CA VAL A 53 4.60 -0.46 -15.81
C VAL A 53 4.80 1.05 -15.89
N CYS A 54 4.12 1.80 -15.03
CA CYS A 54 4.34 3.23 -14.82
C CYS A 54 4.39 3.58 -13.32
N ARG A 55 4.84 4.81 -13.01
CA ARG A 55 4.93 5.33 -11.63
C ARG A 55 4.19 6.66 -11.50
N VAL A 56 3.43 6.83 -10.42
CA VAL A 56 2.80 8.09 -10.02
C VAL A 56 3.11 8.34 -8.54
N GLY A 57 3.97 9.31 -8.24
CA GLY A 57 4.47 9.48 -6.87
C GLY A 57 5.22 8.24 -6.39
N ASP A 58 4.88 7.72 -5.21
CA ASP A 58 5.52 6.53 -4.64
C ASP A 58 4.86 5.21 -5.07
N ASP A 59 3.87 5.28 -5.97
CA ASP A 59 3.04 4.17 -6.38
C ASP A 59 3.38 3.72 -7.81
N TYR A 60 3.52 2.41 -8.00
CA TYR A 60 3.72 1.75 -9.29
C TYR A 60 2.46 1.02 -9.71
N TYR A 61 2.15 1.07 -11.00
CA TYR A 61 1.02 0.37 -11.60
C TYR A 61 1.51 -0.50 -12.75
N LEU A 62 1.16 -1.78 -12.73
CA LEU A 62 1.54 -2.76 -13.74
C LEU A 62 0.29 -3.36 -14.38
N VAL A 63 0.30 -3.45 -15.71
CA VAL A 63 -0.74 -4.13 -16.48
C VAL A 63 -0.17 -5.28 -17.29
N ASN A 64 -1.00 -6.28 -17.58
CA ASN A 64 -0.66 -7.43 -18.41
C ASN A 64 -1.71 -7.65 -19.50
N SER A 65 -1.31 -8.26 -20.61
CA SER A 65 -2.24 -8.77 -21.62
C SER A 65 -3.13 -9.88 -21.02
N SER A 66 -4.43 -9.87 -21.36
CA SER A 66 -5.40 -10.90 -20.91
C SER A 66 -6.01 -11.71 -22.06
N PHE A 67 -5.72 -11.37 -23.31
CA PHE A 67 -6.31 -11.99 -24.50
C PHE A 67 -7.85 -12.05 -24.41
N GLU A 68 -8.47 -13.21 -24.62
CA GLU A 68 -9.92 -13.42 -24.59
C GLU A 68 -10.55 -13.38 -23.18
N TRP A 69 -9.75 -13.27 -22.11
CA TRP A 69 -10.28 -13.27 -20.74
C TRP A 69 -10.91 -11.94 -20.36
N PHE A 70 -12.11 -12.01 -19.75
CA PHE A 70 -12.88 -10.88 -19.25
C PHE A 70 -13.22 -11.07 -17.75
N PRO A 71 -13.07 -10.06 -16.87
CA PRO A 71 -12.55 -8.72 -17.13
C PRO A 71 -11.07 -8.74 -17.57
N GLY A 72 -10.70 -7.79 -18.44
CA GLY A 72 -9.42 -7.78 -19.14
C GLY A 72 -8.45 -6.71 -18.65
N LEU A 73 -7.17 -6.87 -19.00
CA LEU A 73 -6.06 -6.01 -18.56
C LEU A 73 -5.98 -5.86 -17.02
N PRO A 74 -5.62 -6.91 -16.27
CA PRO A 74 -5.47 -6.82 -14.81
C PRO A 74 -4.46 -5.73 -14.45
N VAL A 75 -4.82 -4.90 -13.47
CA VAL A 75 -4.01 -3.79 -12.96
C VAL A 75 -3.51 -4.14 -11.57
N HIS A 76 -2.19 -4.21 -11.42
CA HIS A 76 -1.54 -4.44 -10.15
C HIS A 76 -0.91 -3.15 -9.61
N HIS A 77 -0.91 -2.99 -8.30
CA HIS A 77 -0.26 -1.91 -7.59
C HIS A 77 0.91 -2.43 -6.75
N SER A 78 1.96 -1.62 -6.65
CA SER A 78 3.10 -1.86 -5.77
C SER A 78 3.72 -0.55 -5.32
N ARG A 79 4.43 -0.57 -4.19
CA ARG A 79 5.32 0.53 -3.74
C ARG A 79 6.80 0.16 -3.77
N ASP A 80 7.11 -1.10 -4.08
CA ASP A 80 8.46 -1.65 -3.97
C ASP A 80 8.92 -2.43 -5.21
N LEU A 81 8.10 -2.48 -6.28
CA LEU A 81 8.32 -3.24 -7.52
C LEU A 81 8.40 -4.77 -7.35
N VAL A 82 8.25 -5.29 -6.14
CA VAL A 82 8.40 -6.71 -5.81
C VAL A 82 7.09 -7.33 -5.38
N ASN A 83 6.37 -6.67 -4.47
CA ASN A 83 5.10 -7.12 -3.94
C ASN A 83 3.98 -6.41 -4.71
N TRP A 84 3.19 -7.19 -5.44
CA TRP A 84 2.14 -6.70 -6.33
C TRP A 84 0.77 -7.17 -5.85
N GLU A 85 -0.16 -6.23 -5.70
CA GLU A 85 -1.56 -6.50 -5.35
C GLU A 85 -2.44 -6.21 -6.56
N LEU A 86 -3.34 -7.14 -6.92
CA LEU A 86 -4.35 -6.88 -7.95
C LEU A 86 -5.38 -5.89 -7.41
N ILE A 87 -5.47 -4.71 -8.03
CA ILE A 87 -6.39 -3.64 -7.61
C ILE A 87 -7.57 -3.43 -8.56
N GLY A 88 -7.57 -4.09 -9.73
CA GLY A 88 -8.67 -3.98 -10.68
C GLY A 88 -8.29 -4.43 -12.09
N TYR A 89 -9.07 -3.96 -13.06
CA TYR A 89 -8.96 -4.31 -14.47
C TYR A 89 -9.19 -3.07 -15.33
N GLY A 90 -8.44 -2.91 -16.43
CA GLY A 90 -8.64 -1.81 -17.38
C GLY A 90 -9.93 -1.97 -18.20
N ILE A 91 -10.32 -3.22 -18.47
CA ILE A 91 -11.54 -3.59 -19.22
C ILE A 91 -12.49 -4.29 -18.25
N THR A 92 -13.56 -3.59 -17.85
CA THR A 92 -14.53 -4.04 -16.84
C THR A 92 -15.96 -4.08 -17.34
N ARG A 93 -16.23 -3.55 -18.54
CA ARG A 93 -17.57 -3.48 -19.13
C ARG A 93 -17.57 -4.10 -20.53
N PRO A 94 -18.64 -4.83 -20.91
CA PRO A 94 -18.73 -5.45 -22.23
C PRO A 94 -18.56 -4.47 -23.40
N GLY A 95 -18.99 -3.21 -23.27
CA GLY A 95 -18.85 -2.21 -24.35
C GLY A 95 -17.44 -1.62 -24.54
N GLN A 96 -16.43 -2.06 -23.78
CA GLN A 96 -15.05 -1.57 -23.91
C GLN A 96 -14.21 -2.36 -24.92
N VAL A 97 -14.65 -3.56 -25.28
CA VAL A 97 -13.97 -4.47 -26.19
C VAL A 97 -15.00 -5.34 -26.89
N ASP A 98 -14.80 -5.58 -28.18
CA ASP A 98 -15.64 -6.54 -28.92
C ASP A 98 -15.02 -7.93 -28.76
N LEU A 99 -15.57 -8.72 -27.83
CA LEU A 99 -15.17 -10.11 -27.62
C LEU A 99 -16.13 -11.02 -28.39
N PRO A 100 -15.62 -12.08 -29.05
CA PRO A 100 -16.43 -13.03 -29.81
C PRO A 100 -17.43 -13.81 -28.94
#